data_AF-A0A1Y2D3A5-F1
#
_entry.id   AF-A0A1Y2D3A5-F1
#
_cell.length_a   1.000
_cell.length_b   1.000
_cell.length_c   1.000
_cell.angle_alpha   90.00
_cell.angle_beta   90.00
_cell.angle_gamma   90.00
#
_symmetry.space_group_name_H-M   'P 1'
#
loop_
_entity.id
_entity.type
_entity.pdbx_description
1 polymer ?
#
loop_
_entity_poly.entity_id
_entity_poly.type
_entity_poly.pdbx_seq_one_letter_code
_entity_poly.pdbx_strand_id
1 'polypeptide(L)'
;MRWATAGSNTNQVQPSRPTENLELKSTTPNSSLPHSDSSILRKKPPFFVCSTADYFSQPGNQVDLTWRRTSGVRFLSILLPLAILQLVCTFLTVFIDAEDRTCHEARKSGHPRNTDFIKKPGYAVIDASGHCGICDVVVQSGTKHCKQCNKCVSGFDHHCGYLNVCVGARNYHFHILTAIVVLSGWVIGIYFRNRESFNETVWGMLGKDVPGMQETIATFVFLNLLIATLMAAAVYSLLAFHLKLVILNLTTYQYHEACEDADVQGSSKDHLSASRKVRGWIFGQGNHSIHPRSSL
;
A
#
# COMPACT_ATOMS: atom_id res chain seq x y z
N MET A 1 -44.00 8.36 41.42
CA MET A 1 -45.43 8.63 41.11
C MET A 1 -46.11 7.30 40.81
N ARG A 2 -47.31 7.04 41.37
CA ARG A 2 -48.26 6.00 40.86
C ARG A 2 -48.96 6.58 39.61
N TRP A 3 -49.69 5.88 38.73
CA TRP A 3 -50.85 4.96 38.86
C TRP A 3 -50.63 3.71 37.94
N ALA A 4 -51.19 2.49 38.11
CA ALA A 4 -52.55 2.00 38.43
C ALA A 4 -53.58 2.33 37.31
N THR A 5 -54.53 1.52 36.81
CA THR A 5 -55.18 0.19 37.11
C THR A 5 -55.91 -0.31 35.82
N ALA A 6 -56.43 -1.54 35.62
CA ALA A 6 -56.23 -2.92 36.14
C ALA A 6 -57.23 -3.91 35.47
N GLY A 7 -56.95 -5.23 35.42
CA GLY A 7 -57.95 -6.31 35.18
C GLY A 7 -57.90 -7.03 33.81
N SER A 8 -58.33 -8.29 33.65
CA SER A 8 -58.96 -9.25 34.59
C SER A 8 -58.72 -10.73 34.18
N ASN A 9 -58.93 -11.67 35.13
CA ASN A 9 -58.76 -13.13 34.97
C ASN A 9 -59.75 -13.79 34.00
N THR A 10 -59.34 -14.92 33.40
CA THR A 10 -60.05 -16.22 33.53
C THR A 10 -59.09 -17.41 33.48
N ASN A 11 -59.23 -18.35 34.42
CA ASN A 11 -58.67 -19.71 34.32
C ASN A 11 -59.64 -20.60 33.52
N GLN A 12 -59.16 -21.61 32.79
CA GLN A 12 -59.28 -23.04 33.21
C GLN A 12 -59.01 -24.10 32.10
N VAL A 13 -58.39 -25.20 32.56
CA VAL A 13 -58.62 -26.62 32.15
C VAL A 13 -58.11 -27.11 30.77
N GLN A 14 -57.09 -27.99 30.81
CA GLN A 14 -56.94 -29.13 29.89
C GLN A 14 -57.76 -30.33 30.41
N PRO A 15 -58.06 -31.37 29.59
CA PRO A 15 -57.29 -32.61 29.79
C PRO A 15 -57.10 -33.57 28.57
N SER A 16 -56.02 -34.36 28.66
CA SER A 16 -55.85 -35.81 28.34
C SER A 16 -56.22 -36.47 26.98
N ARG A 17 -55.31 -37.37 26.55
CA ARG A 17 -55.51 -38.52 25.62
C ARG A 17 -56.57 -39.54 26.09
N PRO A 18 -57.09 -40.34 25.15
CA PRO A 18 -57.18 -41.82 25.22
C PRO A 18 -56.34 -42.48 24.10
N THR A 19 -55.41 -43.42 24.32
CA THR A 19 -55.49 -44.86 24.69
C THR A 19 -55.92 -45.82 23.56
N GLU A 20 -55.13 -46.88 23.43
CA GLU A 20 -55.24 -48.03 22.51
C GLU A 20 -56.58 -48.76 22.52
N ASN A 21 -56.83 -49.53 21.44
CA ASN A 21 -57.51 -50.83 21.53
C ASN A 21 -56.85 -51.83 20.58
N LEU A 22 -56.73 -53.08 21.03
CA LEU A 22 -56.16 -54.19 20.27
C LEU A 22 -57.23 -54.89 19.43
N GLU A 23 -56.82 -55.49 18.30
CA GLU A 23 -57.44 -56.73 17.84
C GLU A 23 -56.39 -57.74 17.38
N LEU A 24 -56.42 -58.93 17.99
CA LEU A 24 -55.55 -60.05 17.66
C LEU A 24 -56.30 -61.01 16.72
N LYS A 25 -55.66 -61.44 15.62
CA LYS A 25 -55.99 -62.74 15.02
C LYS A 25 -54.77 -63.36 14.32
N SER A 26 -54.44 -64.56 14.75
CA SER A 26 -53.30 -65.36 14.34
C SER A 26 -53.65 -66.35 13.24
N THR A 27 -52.79 -66.49 12.23
CA THR A 27 -52.54 -67.76 11.52
C THR A 27 -51.17 -67.73 10.83
N THR A 28 -50.49 -68.86 10.79
CA THR A 28 -49.11 -69.04 10.30
C THR A 28 -49.09 -69.64 8.88
N PRO A 29 -47.92 -70.03 8.34
CA PRO A 29 -47.04 -69.17 7.55
C PRO A 29 -47.05 -69.55 6.06
N ASN A 30 -46.53 -68.71 5.17
CA ASN A 30 -46.13 -69.20 3.85
C ASN A 30 -44.90 -68.48 3.28
N SER A 31 -44.09 -69.24 2.55
CA SER A 31 -42.74 -68.89 2.14
C SER A 31 -42.68 -68.15 0.80
N SER A 32 -41.98 -67.02 0.74
CA SER A 32 -41.24 -66.59 -0.46
C SER A 32 -40.26 -65.46 -0.15
N LEU A 33 -38.97 -65.73 -0.37
CA LEU A 33 -37.91 -64.72 -0.46
C LEU A 33 -37.91 -64.10 -1.86
N PRO A 34 -37.64 -62.78 -1.97
CA PRO A 34 -36.97 -62.24 -3.14
C PRO A 34 -35.59 -61.68 -2.79
N HIS A 35 -34.65 -61.96 -3.69
CA HIS A 35 -33.22 -61.66 -3.64
C HIS A 35 -32.84 -60.25 -3.17
N SER A 36 -31.90 -60.17 -2.22
CA SER A 36 -31.11 -58.97 -1.96
C SER A 36 -29.89 -58.92 -2.88
N ASP A 37 -29.84 -57.90 -3.74
CA ASP A 37 -28.79 -57.76 -4.73
C ASP A 37 -27.49 -57.20 -4.09
N SER A 38 -26.39 -57.93 -4.21
CA SER A 38 -25.15 -57.66 -3.45
C SER A 38 -24.19 -56.74 -4.20
N SER A 39 -24.63 -55.49 -4.45
CA SER A 39 -23.73 -54.45 -4.99
C SER A 39 -22.81 -53.88 -3.90
N ILE A 40 -21.51 -54.14 -4.08
CA ILE A 40 -20.45 -53.86 -3.09
C ILE A 40 -20.35 -52.35 -2.78
N LEU A 41 -20.50 -52.02 -1.49
CA LEU A 41 -20.20 -50.72 -0.91
C LEU A 41 -18.72 -50.36 -1.13
N ARG A 42 -18.40 -49.69 -2.26
CA ARG A 42 -17.13 -48.97 -2.40
C ARG A 42 -17.13 -47.77 -1.47
N LYS A 43 -16.70 -47.98 -0.23
CA LYS A 43 -16.34 -46.89 0.70
C LYS A 43 -15.33 -45.99 0.00
N LYS A 44 -15.74 -44.76 -0.36
CA LYS A 44 -14.79 -43.75 -0.85
C LYS A 44 -13.79 -43.45 0.29
N PRO A 45 -12.48 -43.43 0.02
CA PRO A 45 -11.49 -43.09 1.05
C PRO A 45 -11.65 -41.62 1.49
N PRO A 46 -11.34 -41.28 2.76
CA PRO A 46 -11.70 -39.99 3.35
C PRO A 46 -10.88 -38.79 2.88
N PHE A 47 -9.92 -38.98 1.97
CA PHE A 47 -9.07 -37.93 1.41
C PHE A 47 -8.93 -38.11 -0.11
N PHE A 48 -9.92 -37.65 -0.86
CA PHE A 48 -9.72 -37.29 -2.26
C PHE A 48 -9.76 -35.77 -2.35
N VAL A 49 -8.59 -35.17 -2.57
CA VAL A 49 -8.52 -33.77 -3.02
C VAL A 49 -9.20 -33.75 -4.38
N CYS A 50 -10.41 -33.19 -4.44
CA CYS A 50 -11.11 -33.00 -5.70
C CYS A 50 -10.21 -32.14 -6.59
N SER A 51 -9.82 -32.65 -7.77
CA SER A 51 -9.05 -31.84 -8.71
C SER A 51 -9.84 -30.58 -9.01
N THR A 52 -9.17 -29.46 -9.26
CA THR A 52 -9.86 -28.24 -9.70
C THR A 52 -10.70 -28.51 -10.95
N ALA A 53 -10.24 -29.42 -11.83
CA ALA A 53 -11.02 -29.91 -12.97
C ALA A 53 -12.32 -30.65 -12.56
N ASP A 54 -12.26 -31.51 -11.54
CA ASP A 54 -13.39 -32.34 -11.11
C ASP A 54 -14.48 -31.51 -10.41
N TYR A 55 -14.08 -30.56 -9.55
CA TYR A 55 -15.01 -29.68 -8.84
C TYR A 55 -15.84 -28.80 -9.79
N PHE A 56 -15.21 -28.34 -10.89
CA PHE A 56 -15.87 -27.53 -11.92
C PHE A 56 -16.64 -28.35 -12.97
N SER A 57 -16.45 -29.67 -13.02
CA SER A 57 -17.31 -30.54 -13.83
C SER A 57 -18.74 -30.67 -13.29
N GLN A 58 -18.98 -30.29 -12.03
CA GLN A 58 -20.28 -30.41 -11.40
C GLN A 58 -21.33 -29.42 -11.96
N PRO A 59 -22.53 -29.89 -12.34
CA PRO A 59 -23.60 -29.02 -12.81
C PRO A 59 -24.07 -28.10 -11.67
N GLY A 60 -23.87 -26.80 -11.83
CA GLY A 60 -24.15 -25.77 -10.82
C GLY A 60 -22.92 -24.96 -10.39
N ASN A 61 -21.70 -25.50 -10.52
CA ASN A 61 -20.44 -24.77 -10.29
C ASN A 61 -19.82 -24.24 -11.62
N GLN A 62 -20.58 -24.25 -12.73
CA GLN A 62 -20.12 -23.78 -14.04
C GLN A 62 -20.03 -22.25 -14.08
N VAL A 63 -19.07 -21.68 -13.33
CA VAL A 63 -18.60 -20.31 -13.57
C VAL A 63 -18.03 -20.30 -14.98
N ASP A 64 -18.58 -19.45 -15.85
CA ASP A 64 -18.23 -19.44 -17.26
C ASP A 64 -16.70 -19.38 -17.44
N LEU A 65 -16.14 -20.42 -18.05
CA LEU A 65 -14.70 -20.52 -18.31
C LEU A 65 -14.22 -19.34 -19.18
N THR A 66 -15.10 -18.76 -20.01
CA THR A 66 -14.81 -17.53 -20.75
C THR A 66 -14.78 -16.31 -19.83
N TRP A 67 -15.66 -16.20 -18.82
CA TRP A 67 -15.59 -15.14 -17.80
C TRP A 67 -14.30 -15.22 -16.97
N ARG A 68 -13.92 -16.43 -16.54
CA ARG A 68 -12.70 -16.67 -15.77
C ARG A 68 -11.44 -16.33 -16.59
N ARG A 69 -11.42 -16.72 -17.87
CA ARG A 69 -10.34 -16.40 -18.83
C ARG A 69 -10.28 -14.91 -19.14
N THR A 70 -11.40 -14.26 -19.43
CA THR A 70 -11.44 -12.83 -19.78
C THR A 70 -11.13 -11.94 -18.59
N SER A 71 -11.66 -12.23 -17.40
CA SER A 71 -11.37 -11.50 -16.16
C SER A 71 -9.91 -11.66 -15.74
N GLY A 72 -9.38 -12.89 -15.75
CA GLY A 72 -7.97 -13.15 -15.43
C GLY A 72 -7.00 -12.52 -16.42
N VAL A 73 -7.28 -12.60 -17.72
CA VAL A 73 -6.45 -11.96 -18.77
C VAL A 73 -6.52 -10.43 -18.66
N ARG A 74 -7.69 -9.84 -18.40
CA ARG A 74 -7.83 -8.37 -18.18
C ARG A 74 -7.04 -7.92 -16.96
N PHE A 75 -7.17 -8.62 -15.83
CA PHE A 75 -6.43 -8.35 -14.59
C PHE A 75 -4.91 -8.36 -14.83
N LEU A 76 -4.39 -9.42 -15.46
CA LEU A 76 -2.96 -9.53 -15.80
C LEU A 76 -2.53 -8.47 -16.81
N SER A 77 -3.33 -8.18 -17.85
CA SER A 77 -2.98 -7.21 -18.90
C SER A 77 -2.86 -5.76 -18.42
N ILE A 78 -3.46 -5.42 -17.27
CA ILE A 78 -3.42 -4.06 -16.70
C ILE A 78 -2.41 -4.00 -15.54
N LEU A 79 -2.45 -4.96 -14.62
CA LEU A 79 -1.59 -4.93 -13.44
C LEU A 79 -0.14 -5.36 -13.73
N LEU A 80 0.12 -6.22 -14.72
CA LEU A 80 1.50 -6.58 -15.06
C LEU A 80 2.28 -5.39 -15.67
N PRO A 81 1.76 -4.61 -16.64
CA PRO A 81 2.41 -3.39 -17.09
C PRO A 81 2.59 -2.35 -15.98
N LEU A 82 1.61 -2.19 -15.08
CA LEU A 82 1.74 -1.29 -13.93
C LEU A 82 2.81 -1.74 -12.94
N ALA A 83 2.92 -3.05 -12.68
CA ALA A 83 3.99 -3.60 -11.85
C ALA A 83 5.37 -3.45 -12.50
N ILE A 84 5.48 -3.63 -13.83
CA ILE A 84 6.72 -3.36 -14.58
C ILE A 84 7.07 -1.88 -14.50
N LEU A 85 6.12 -0.98 -14.75
CA LEU A 85 6.32 0.47 -14.64
C LEU A 85 6.74 0.88 -13.22
N GLN A 86 6.12 0.29 -12.19
CA GLN A 86 6.48 0.49 -10.79
C GLN A 86 7.93 0.10 -10.51
N LEU A 87 8.36 -1.08 -10.97
CA LEU A 87 9.73 -1.56 -10.82
C LEU A 87 10.71 -0.65 -11.57
N VAL A 88 10.37 -0.21 -12.79
CA VAL A 88 11.20 0.72 -13.59
C VAL A 88 11.31 2.08 -12.89
N CYS A 89 10.22 2.70 -12.44
CA CYS A 89 10.26 3.97 -11.72
C CYS A 89 11.02 3.88 -10.40
N THR A 90 10.86 2.78 -9.66
CA THR A 90 11.62 2.53 -8.42
C THR A 90 13.12 2.37 -8.73
N PHE A 91 13.46 1.56 -9.73
CA PHE A 91 14.84 1.36 -10.19
C PHE A 91 15.47 2.69 -10.63
N LEU A 92 14.80 3.48 -11.46
CA LEU A 92 15.30 4.79 -11.88
C LEU A 92 15.45 5.75 -10.69
N THR A 93 14.56 5.71 -9.70
CA THR A 93 14.69 6.52 -8.47
C THR A 93 15.95 6.17 -7.67
N VAL A 94 16.27 4.87 -7.55
CA VAL A 94 17.39 4.35 -6.76
C VAL A 94 18.73 4.47 -7.50
N PHE A 95 18.77 4.15 -8.80
CA PHE A 95 20.00 4.05 -9.57
C PHE A 95 20.40 5.33 -10.32
N ILE A 96 19.49 6.30 -10.51
CA ILE A 96 19.89 7.63 -10.99
C ILE A 96 20.53 8.40 -9.83
N ASP A 97 21.85 8.59 -9.92
CA ASP A 97 22.56 9.36 -8.93
C ASP A 97 22.15 10.84 -8.95
N ALA A 98 21.59 11.33 -7.84
CA ALA A 98 21.26 12.72 -7.60
C ALA A 98 22.49 13.61 -7.24
N GLU A 99 23.71 13.04 -7.23
CA GLU A 99 24.96 13.76 -7.01
C GLU A 99 25.09 14.98 -7.94
N ASP A 100 25.59 16.08 -7.36
CA ASP A 100 25.94 17.29 -8.11
C ASP A 100 27.00 16.97 -9.17
N ARG A 101 26.77 17.44 -10.39
CA ARG A 101 27.65 17.21 -11.53
C ARG A 101 29.07 17.70 -11.28
N THR A 102 29.28 18.85 -10.61
CA THR A 102 30.65 19.35 -10.37
C THR A 102 31.40 18.46 -9.39
N CYS A 103 30.74 17.99 -8.33
CA CYS A 103 31.32 17.02 -7.39
C CYS A 103 31.58 15.66 -8.06
N HIS A 104 30.67 15.19 -8.92
CA HIS A 104 30.87 13.96 -9.68
C HIS A 104 32.08 14.04 -10.63
N GLU A 105 32.22 15.15 -11.37
CA GLU A 105 33.35 15.39 -12.27
C GLU A 105 34.68 15.50 -11.49
N ALA A 106 34.70 16.24 -10.38
CA ALA A 106 35.85 16.35 -9.49
C ALA A 106 36.25 14.99 -8.87
N ARG A 107 35.29 14.19 -8.40
CA ARG A 107 35.55 12.82 -7.91
C ARG A 107 36.16 11.96 -9.01
N LYS A 108 35.66 12.06 -10.25
CA LYS A 108 36.17 11.30 -11.40
C LYS A 108 37.59 11.71 -11.80
N SER A 109 37.97 12.98 -11.62
CA SER A 109 39.34 13.46 -11.84
C SER A 109 40.29 13.19 -10.66
N GLY A 110 39.83 12.50 -9.60
CA GLY A 110 40.65 12.20 -8.42
C GLY A 110 40.88 13.40 -7.49
N HIS A 111 40.00 14.42 -7.54
CA HIS A 111 40.06 15.58 -6.64
C HIS A 111 39.97 15.12 -5.17
N PRO A 112 40.92 15.51 -4.30
CA PRO A 112 40.89 15.12 -2.89
C PRO A 112 39.72 15.80 -2.17
N ARG A 113 39.16 15.09 -1.19
CA ARG A 113 38.14 15.63 -0.30
C ARG A 113 38.79 16.10 1.00
N ASN A 114 38.22 17.14 1.61
CA ASN A 114 38.65 17.58 2.93
C ASN A 114 38.15 16.62 4.02
N THR A 115 39.02 15.72 4.47
CA THR A 115 38.76 14.78 5.57
C THR A 115 38.67 15.44 6.93
N ASP A 116 39.32 16.60 7.07
CA ASP A 116 39.54 17.28 8.35
C ASP A 116 38.49 18.39 8.58
N PHE A 117 37.44 18.41 7.76
CA PHE A 117 36.35 19.37 7.88
C PHE A 117 35.54 19.18 9.17
N ILE A 118 35.72 20.10 10.11
CA ILE A 118 34.92 20.19 11.33
C ILE A 118 33.79 21.21 11.11
N LYS A 119 32.54 20.73 11.07
CA LYS A 119 31.36 21.61 10.98
C LYS A 119 31.24 22.46 12.26
N LYS A 120 31.45 23.77 12.14
CA LYS A 120 31.18 24.73 13.21
C LYS A 120 29.66 24.93 13.41
N PRO A 121 29.15 25.00 14.65
CA PRO A 121 27.76 25.38 14.92
C PRO A 121 27.42 26.72 14.26
N GLY A 122 26.19 26.87 13.74
CA GLY A 122 25.74 28.07 13.03
C GLY A 122 26.24 28.23 11.59
N TYR A 123 27.24 27.47 11.14
CA TYR A 123 27.75 27.51 9.77
C TYR A 123 27.21 26.36 8.90
N ALA A 124 26.83 26.71 7.67
CA ALA A 124 26.47 25.73 6.66
C ALA A 124 27.71 24.98 6.13
N VAL A 125 27.52 23.74 5.69
CA VAL A 125 28.58 22.91 5.08
C VAL A 125 28.95 23.42 3.67
N ILE A 126 28.02 24.11 3.03
CA ILE A 126 28.23 24.85 1.78
C ILE A 126 28.11 26.33 2.13
N ASP A 127 29.13 27.10 1.79
CA ASP A 127 29.22 28.51 2.17
C ASP A 127 28.46 29.45 1.22
N ALA A 128 28.58 30.76 1.44
CA ALA A 128 27.94 31.78 0.61
C ALA A 128 28.58 31.94 -0.80
N SER A 129 29.74 31.34 -1.07
CA SER A 129 30.33 31.26 -2.40
C SER A 129 29.85 30.03 -3.19
N GLY A 130 29.13 29.12 -2.53
CA GLY A 130 28.75 27.82 -3.09
C GLY A 130 29.86 26.78 -2.98
N HIS A 131 30.90 27.00 -2.16
CA HIS A 131 31.94 25.99 -1.90
C HIS A 131 31.47 25.01 -0.83
N CYS A 132 31.57 23.70 -1.11
CA CYS A 132 31.31 22.66 -0.13
C CYS A 132 32.59 22.30 0.64
N GLY A 133 32.66 22.64 1.92
CA GLY A 133 33.85 22.44 2.74
C GLY A 133 34.29 20.98 2.98
N ILE A 134 33.43 19.98 2.70
CA ILE A 134 33.77 18.54 2.81
C ILE A 134 34.16 17.95 1.44
N CYS A 135 33.45 18.32 0.37
CA CYS A 135 33.82 17.86 -0.98
C CYS A 135 34.99 18.65 -1.58
N ASP A 136 35.30 19.81 -1.00
CA ASP A 136 36.28 20.80 -1.46
C ASP A 136 36.05 21.27 -2.91
N VAL A 137 34.79 21.48 -3.27
CA VAL A 137 34.34 21.78 -4.65
C VAL A 137 33.25 22.85 -4.61
N VAL A 138 33.29 23.77 -5.58
CA VAL A 138 32.18 24.71 -5.84
C VAL A 138 31.02 23.97 -6.50
N VAL A 139 29.87 23.98 -5.85
CA VAL A 139 28.66 23.25 -6.24
C VAL A 139 27.68 24.13 -7.02
N GLN A 140 26.68 23.50 -7.63
CA GLN A 140 25.56 24.20 -8.26
C GLN A 140 24.66 24.91 -7.23
N SER A 141 23.94 25.93 -7.68
CA SER A 141 22.93 26.59 -6.86
C SER A 141 21.81 25.61 -6.45
N GLY A 142 21.39 25.67 -5.19
CA GLY A 142 20.40 24.76 -4.63
C GLY A 142 20.95 23.38 -4.20
N THR A 143 22.25 23.12 -4.36
CA THR A 143 22.89 21.91 -3.86
C THR A 143 23.01 21.93 -2.32
N LYS A 144 22.82 20.76 -1.70
CA LYS A 144 23.09 20.53 -0.26
C LYS A 144 23.98 19.30 -0.08
N HIS A 145 24.80 19.29 0.98
CA HIS A 145 25.62 18.13 1.32
C HIS A 145 24.84 17.18 2.24
N CYS A 146 24.52 15.98 1.75
CA CYS A 146 23.88 14.95 2.56
C CYS A 146 24.95 14.18 3.35
N LYS A 147 24.92 14.30 4.69
CA LYS A 147 25.84 13.57 5.59
C LYS A 147 25.68 12.04 5.49
N GLN A 148 24.45 11.53 5.34
CA GLN A 148 24.15 10.10 5.29
C GLN A 148 24.72 9.43 4.04
N CYS A 149 24.53 10.03 2.85
CA CYS A 149 25.16 9.56 1.61
C CYS A 149 26.57 10.11 1.38
N ASN A 150 27.10 10.93 2.29
CA ASN A 150 28.40 11.60 2.21
C ASN A 150 28.69 12.27 0.85
N LYS A 151 27.70 12.96 0.26
CA LYS A 151 27.81 13.58 -1.07
C LYS A 151 26.97 14.85 -1.22
N CYS A 152 27.37 15.70 -2.16
CA CYS A 152 26.58 16.87 -2.58
C CYS A 152 25.48 16.43 -3.55
N VAL A 153 24.26 16.90 -3.33
CA VAL A 153 23.06 16.54 -4.10
C VAL A 153 22.44 17.80 -4.68
N SER A 154 22.31 17.85 -6.01
CA SER A 154 21.73 18.99 -6.73
C SER A 154 20.22 19.02 -6.58
N GLY A 155 19.66 20.20 -6.27
CA GLY A 155 18.25 20.39 -5.92
C GLY A 155 17.80 19.44 -4.81
N PHE A 156 18.50 19.42 -3.69
CA PHE A 156 18.26 18.46 -2.60
C PHE A 156 16.85 18.59 -2.02
N ASP A 157 16.12 17.48 -2.01
CA ASP A 157 14.80 17.38 -1.41
C ASP A 157 14.89 16.73 -0.03
N HIS A 158 15.30 15.46 0.03
CA HIS A 158 15.51 14.72 1.27
C HIS A 158 16.44 13.52 1.07
N HIS A 159 16.90 12.91 2.17
CA HIS A 159 17.44 11.55 2.15
C HIS A 159 16.31 10.57 2.49
N CYS A 160 15.96 9.68 1.56
CA CYS A 160 14.88 8.74 1.73
C CYS A 160 15.38 7.50 2.48
N GLY A 161 15.13 7.42 3.78
CA GLY A 161 15.54 6.28 4.60
C GLY A 161 14.97 4.93 4.14
N TYR A 162 13.81 4.91 3.47
CA TYR A 162 13.22 3.69 2.89
C TYR A 162 13.96 3.18 1.66
N LEU A 163 14.44 4.07 0.79
CA LEU A 163 15.19 3.72 -0.41
C LEU A 163 16.71 3.73 -0.20
N ASN A 164 17.18 4.22 0.95
CA ASN A 164 18.58 4.45 1.30
C ASN A 164 19.36 5.31 0.26
N VAL A 165 18.65 6.24 -0.39
CA VAL A 165 19.22 7.17 -1.39
C VAL A 165 18.74 8.59 -1.15
N CYS A 166 19.48 9.57 -1.67
CA CYS A 166 18.99 10.94 -1.74
C CYS A 166 17.99 11.11 -2.88
N VAL A 167 16.89 11.81 -2.59
CA VAL A 167 16.00 12.38 -3.58
C VAL A 167 16.43 13.83 -3.82
N GLY A 168 16.66 14.16 -5.08
CA GLY A 168 17.02 15.49 -5.55
C GLY A 168 16.62 15.68 -7.01
N ALA A 169 17.13 16.73 -7.65
CA ALA A 169 16.65 17.20 -8.94
C ALA A 169 16.51 16.13 -10.03
N ARG A 170 17.50 15.22 -10.10
CA ARG A 170 17.62 14.23 -11.18
C ARG A 170 16.70 13.01 -11.03
N ASN A 171 16.25 12.69 -9.81
CA ASN A 171 15.42 11.52 -9.53
C ASN A 171 14.04 11.85 -8.90
N TYR A 172 13.78 13.11 -8.56
CA TYR A 172 12.50 13.57 -7.98
C TYR A 172 11.28 13.14 -8.80
N HIS A 173 11.29 13.31 -10.14
CA HIS A 173 10.17 12.91 -10.98
C HIS A 173 9.88 11.40 -10.92
N PHE A 174 10.90 10.55 -10.86
CA PHE A 174 10.73 9.11 -10.71
C PHE A 174 10.22 8.74 -9.31
N HIS A 175 10.62 9.46 -8.26
CA HIS A 175 10.08 9.30 -6.91
C HIS A 175 8.57 9.60 -6.86
N ILE A 176 8.14 10.70 -7.48
CA ILE A 176 6.71 11.06 -7.56
C ILE A 176 5.93 10.06 -8.43
N LEU A 177 6.47 9.65 -9.59
CA LEU A 177 5.84 8.62 -10.43
C LEU A 177 5.69 7.28 -9.69
N THR A 178 6.69 6.90 -8.88
CA THR A 178 6.65 5.71 -8.01
C THR A 178 5.45 5.79 -7.06
N ALA A 179 5.20 6.92 -6.40
CA ALA A 179 4.04 7.09 -5.52
C ALA A 179 2.70 7.02 -6.29
N ILE A 180 2.63 7.67 -7.46
CA ILE A 180 1.42 7.67 -8.31
C ILE A 180 1.08 6.25 -8.82
N VAL A 181 2.08 5.49 -9.28
CA VAL A 181 1.88 4.14 -9.83
C VAL A 181 1.50 3.14 -8.72
N VAL A 182 2.07 3.22 -7.52
CA VAL A 182 1.61 2.43 -6.35
C VAL A 182 0.13 2.68 -6.07
N LEU A 183 -0.28 3.95 -5.96
CA LEU A 183 -1.68 4.31 -5.68
C LEU A 183 -2.62 3.87 -6.81
N SER A 184 -2.20 4.03 -8.07
CA SER A 184 -2.98 3.58 -9.23
C SER A 184 -3.18 2.07 -9.21
N GLY A 185 -2.12 1.29 -8.93
CA GLY A 185 -2.18 -0.15 -8.80
C GLY A 185 -3.08 -0.61 -7.64
N TRP A 186 -3.07 0.11 -6.52
CA TRP A 186 -3.95 -0.17 -5.38
C TRP A 186 -5.42 0.09 -5.70
N VAL A 187 -5.75 1.25 -6.30
CA VAL A 187 -7.13 1.59 -6.74
C VAL A 187 -7.65 0.58 -7.76
N ILE A 188 -6.83 0.22 -8.75
CA ILE A 188 -7.18 -0.78 -9.78
C ILE A 188 -7.34 -2.17 -9.16
N GLY A 189 -6.49 -2.55 -8.21
CA GLY A 189 -6.61 -3.79 -7.44
C GLY A 189 -7.91 -3.89 -6.62
N ILE A 190 -8.39 -2.78 -6.08
CA ILE A 190 -9.72 -2.70 -5.43
C ILE A 190 -10.83 -2.82 -6.45
N TYR A 191 -10.77 -2.08 -7.56
CA TYR A 191 -11.77 -2.11 -8.62
C TYR A 191 -12.01 -3.53 -9.18
N PHE A 192 -10.95 -4.32 -9.36
CA PHE A 192 -11.07 -5.71 -9.80
C PHE A 192 -11.41 -6.72 -8.70
N ARG A 193 -11.45 -6.32 -7.42
CA ARG A 193 -11.87 -7.18 -6.30
C ARG A 193 -13.40 -7.21 -6.17
N ASN A 194 -14.09 -7.68 -7.21
CA ASN A 194 -15.48 -8.13 -7.05
C ASN A 194 -15.49 -9.29 -6.03
N ARG A 195 -16.32 -9.19 -4.98
CA ARG A 195 -16.52 -10.21 -3.94
C ARG A 195 -16.82 -11.58 -4.55
N GLU A 196 -17.61 -11.61 -5.62
CA GLU A 196 -17.98 -12.81 -6.36
C GLU A 196 -16.78 -13.42 -7.10
N SER A 197 -16.03 -12.62 -7.87
CA SER A 197 -14.81 -13.07 -8.57
C SER A 197 -13.71 -13.54 -7.61
N PHE A 198 -13.57 -12.90 -6.44
CA PHE A 198 -12.63 -13.34 -5.41
C PHE A 198 -13.05 -14.69 -4.82
N ASN A 199 -14.32 -14.83 -4.43
CA ASN A 199 -14.88 -16.09 -3.94
C ASN A 199 -14.67 -17.22 -4.96
N GLU A 200 -15.12 -17.07 -6.20
CA GLU A 200 -14.99 -18.11 -7.24
C GLU A 200 -13.53 -18.46 -7.57
N THR A 201 -12.61 -17.50 -7.47
CA THR A 201 -11.18 -17.78 -7.66
C THR A 201 -10.60 -18.61 -6.52
N VAL A 202 -10.93 -18.28 -5.27
CA VAL A 202 -10.47 -19.00 -4.07
C VAL A 202 -11.10 -20.38 -3.99
N TRP A 203 -12.42 -20.49 -4.11
CA TRP A 203 -13.14 -21.77 -4.16
C TRP A 203 -12.61 -22.66 -5.30
N GLY A 204 -12.32 -22.04 -6.44
CA GLY A 204 -11.80 -22.70 -7.63
C GLY A 204 -10.33 -23.08 -7.65
N MET A 205 -9.56 -22.77 -6.61
CA MET A 205 -8.16 -23.17 -6.49
C MET A 205 -7.91 -24.06 -5.27
N LEU A 206 -8.67 -23.88 -4.19
CA LEU A 206 -8.41 -24.51 -2.90
C LEU A 206 -9.45 -25.58 -2.51
N GLY A 207 -10.59 -25.66 -3.23
CA GLY A 207 -11.65 -26.62 -2.95
C GLY A 207 -12.51 -26.24 -1.73
N LYS A 208 -13.71 -26.81 -1.63
CA LYS A 208 -14.67 -26.45 -0.57
C LYS A 208 -14.38 -27.11 0.79
N ASP A 209 -13.69 -28.25 0.83
CA ASP A 209 -13.99 -29.27 1.83
C ASP A 209 -12.95 -29.47 2.96
N VAL A 210 -12.15 -28.44 3.29
CA VAL A 210 -11.24 -28.48 4.46
C VAL A 210 -11.77 -27.55 5.58
N PRO A 211 -12.22 -28.09 6.74
CA PRO A 211 -12.68 -27.28 7.86
C PRO A 211 -11.62 -26.29 8.34
N GLY A 212 -12.01 -25.03 8.59
CA GLY A 212 -11.13 -23.96 9.07
C GLY A 212 -10.17 -23.35 8.04
N MET A 213 -9.92 -24.02 6.90
CA MET A 213 -9.10 -23.46 5.81
C MET A 213 -9.73 -22.19 5.23
N GLN A 214 -11.05 -22.17 5.10
CA GLN A 214 -11.83 -21.04 4.57
C GLN A 214 -11.63 -19.78 5.42
N GLU A 215 -11.84 -19.90 6.73
CA GLU A 215 -11.63 -18.81 7.71
C GLU A 215 -10.18 -18.32 7.72
N THR A 216 -9.22 -19.25 7.58
CA THR A 216 -7.79 -18.92 7.49
C THR A 216 -7.47 -18.09 6.24
N ILE A 217 -7.98 -18.49 5.06
CA ILE A 217 -7.78 -17.75 3.80
C ILE A 217 -8.47 -16.38 3.87
N ALA A 218 -9.71 -16.32 4.35
CA ALA A 218 -10.47 -15.09 4.47
C ALA A 218 -9.77 -14.09 5.41
N THR A 219 -9.29 -14.57 6.57
CA THR A 219 -8.51 -13.78 7.54
C THR A 219 -7.21 -13.28 6.92
N PHE A 220 -6.46 -14.14 6.22
CA PHE A 220 -5.22 -13.74 5.56
C PHE A 220 -5.46 -12.66 4.49
N VAL A 221 -6.49 -12.80 3.66
CA VAL A 221 -6.80 -11.81 2.61
C VAL A 221 -7.35 -10.51 3.19
N PHE A 222 -8.09 -10.56 4.30
CA PHE A 222 -8.50 -9.38 5.05
C PHE A 222 -7.31 -8.62 5.64
N LEU A 223 -6.38 -9.33 6.32
CA LEU A 223 -5.16 -8.73 6.88
C LEU A 223 -4.28 -8.10 5.79
N ASN A 224 -4.10 -8.78 4.66
CA ASN A 224 -3.35 -8.22 3.52
C ASN A 224 -4.04 -6.98 2.93
N LEU A 225 -5.38 -6.95 2.85
CA LEU A 225 -6.12 -5.77 2.40
C LEU A 225 -5.97 -4.60 3.38
N LEU A 226 -6.04 -4.86 4.68
CA LEU A 226 -5.86 -3.87 5.72
C LEU A 226 -4.45 -3.26 5.63
N ILE A 227 -3.41 -4.09 5.57
CA ILE A 227 -2.02 -3.64 5.40
C ILE A 227 -1.87 -2.82 4.11
N ALA A 228 -2.35 -3.32 2.97
CA ALA A 228 -2.27 -2.60 1.70
C ALA A 228 -2.99 -1.24 1.74
N THR A 229 -4.13 -1.16 2.43
CA THR A 229 -4.90 0.08 2.62
C THR A 229 -4.17 1.09 3.52
N LEU A 230 -3.56 0.62 4.61
CA LEU A 230 -2.75 1.47 5.49
C LEU A 230 -1.49 2.00 4.77
N MET A 231 -0.83 1.16 3.97
CA MET A 231 0.29 1.59 3.13
C MET A 231 -0.15 2.59 2.06
N ALA A 232 -1.28 2.35 1.38
CA ALA A 232 -1.83 3.29 0.41
C ALA A 232 -2.20 4.64 1.04
N ALA A 233 -2.75 4.66 2.26
CA ALA A 233 -3.03 5.90 2.99
C ALA A 233 -1.74 6.68 3.32
N ALA A 234 -0.65 6.00 3.67
CA ALA A 234 0.66 6.61 3.91
C ALA A 234 1.32 7.13 2.62
N VAL A 235 1.20 6.42 1.50
CA VAL A 235 1.68 6.89 0.19
C VAL A 235 0.85 8.08 -0.30
N TYR A 236 -0.46 8.07 -0.05
CA TYR A 236 -1.35 9.19 -0.36
C TYR A 236 -1.00 10.46 0.43
N SER A 237 -0.74 10.36 1.74
CA SER A 237 -0.36 11.52 2.54
C SER A 237 1.01 12.08 2.13
N LEU A 238 1.97 11.21 1.79
CA LEU A 238 3.25 11.61 1.21
C LEU A 238 3.06 12.33 -0.14
N LEU A 239 2.24 11.79 -1.04
CA LEU A 239 1.96 12.42 -2.34
C LEU A 239 1.23 13.77 -2.19
N ALA A 240 0.28 13.88 -1.27
CA ALA A 240 -0.39 15.14 -0.96
C ALA A 240 0.57 16.19 -0.38
N PHE A 241 1.54 15.77 0.45
CA PHE A 241 2.61 16.64 0.93
C PHE A 241 3.52 17.11 -0.22
N HIS A 242 4.00 16.21 -1.08
CA HIS A 242 4.79 16.61 -2.24
C HIS A 242 4.02 17.47 -3.25
N LEU A 243 2.71 17.27 -3.41
CA LEU A 243 1.86 18.15 -4.21
C LEU A 243 1.80 19.56 -3.62
N LYS A 244 1.66 19.70 -2.29
CA LYS A 244 1.76 20.99 -1.59
C LYS A 244 3.13 21.63 -1.83
N LEU A 245 4.23 20.88 -1.76
CA LEU A 245 5.58 21.38 -2.01
C LEU A 245 5.76 21.91 -3.45
N VAL A 246 5.25 21.17 -4.45
CA VAL A 246 5.27 21.59 -5.87
C VAL A 246 4.45 22.89 -6.07
N ILE A 247 3.27 23.00 -5.45
CA ILE A 247 2.45 24.22 -5.48
C ILE A 247 3.17 25.41 -4.83
N LEU A 248 3.94 25.17 -3.77
CA LEU A 248 4.73 26.19 -3.07
C LEU A 248 6.10 26.48 -3.74
N ASN A 249 6.50 25.70 -4.74
CA ASN A 249 7.82 25.74 -5.38
C ASN A 249 9.00 25.53 -4.39
N LEU A 250 8.77 24.72 -3.34
CA LEU A 250 9.74 24.39 -2.30
C LEU A 250 10.20 22.93 -2.39
N THR A 251 11.42 22.64 -1.93
CA THR A 251 11.82 21.26 -1.60
C THR A 251 11.44 20.90 -0.15
N THR A 252 11.39 19.61 0.18
CA THR A 252 11.11 19.11 1.54
C THR A 252 12.05 19.74 2.56
N TYR A 253 13.36 19.75 2.28
CA TYR A 253 14.36 20.44 3.10
C TYR A 253 14.02 21.93 3.33
N GLN A 254 13.67 22.67 2.27
CA GLN A 254 13.37 24.10 2.38
C GLN A 254 12.10 24.38 3.17
N TYR A 255 11.10 23.48 3.07
CA TYR A 255 9.89 23.56 3.87
C TYR A 255 10.18 23.36 5.36
N HIS A 256 11.03 22.39 5.72
CA HIS A 256 11.45 22.20 7.11
C HIS A 256 12.28 23.37 7.65
N GLU A 257 13.27 23.86 6.89
CA GLU A 257 14.08 25.03 7.25
C GLU A 257 13.19 26.28 7.51
N ALA A 258 12.15 26.48 6.69
CA ALA A 258 11.18 27.56 6.87
C ALA A 258 10.20 27.35 8.05
N CYS A 259 9.90 26.10 8.43
CA CYS A 259 9.13 25.80 9.64
C CYS A 259 9.96 26.02 10.92
N GLU A 260 11.22 25.57 10.94
CA GLU A 260 12.14 25.79 12.06
C GLU A 260 12.37 27.29 12.31
N ASP A 261 12.61 28.07 11.24
CA ASP A 261 12.74 29.54 11.34
C ASP A 261 11.45 30.20 11.88
N ALA A 262 10.26 29.69 11.52
CA ALA A 262 8.98 30.23 11.97
C ALA A 262 8.68 29.92 13.45
N ASP A 263 8.99 28.71 13.90
CA ASP A 263 8.83 28.29 15.31
C ASP A 263 9.77 29.10 16.23
N VAL A 264 11.01 29.35 15.79
CA VAL A 264 11.98 30.20 16.51
C VAL A 264 11.53 31.66 16.58
N GLN A 265 10.86 32.17 15.54
CA GLN A 265 10.42 33.57 15.47
C GLN A 265 9.03 33.82 16.06
N GLY A 266 8.30 32.78 16.49
CA GLY A 266 6.98 32.89 17.12
C GLY A 266 5.89 33.52 16.24
N SER A 267 6.11 33.59 14.91
CA SER A 267 5.31 34.42 14.00
C SER A 267 4.27 33.61 13.24
N SER A 268 3.01 33.80 13.60
CA SER A 268 1.87 33.11 12.99
C SER A 268 1.60 33.62 11.56
N LYS A 269 1.68 32.72 10.58
CA LYS A 269 1.12 32.79 9.21
C LYS A 269 1.69 33.80 8.20
N ASP A 270 2.24 34.93 8.61
CA ASP A 270 2.56 36.01 7.64
C ASP A 270 3.86 35.78 6.82
N HIS A 271 4.87 35.07 7.35
CA HIS A 271 6.14 34.87 6.64
C HIS A 271 6.05 33.93 5.41
N LEU A 272 5.08 33.00 5.39
CA LEU A 272 4.78 32.15 4.23
C LEU A 272 4.19 32.92 3.03
N SER A 273 3.82 34.19 3.23
CA SER A 273 3.48 35.15 2.18
C SER A 273 4.74 35.80 1.60
N ALA A 274 5.67 36.23 2.46
CA ALA A 274 6.90 36.92 2.06
C ALA A 274 7.90 36.02 1.30
N SER A 275 8.09 34.77 1.76
CA SER A 275 8.97 33.79 1.10
C SER A 275 8.51 33.43 -0.34
N ARG A 276 7.20 33.56 -0.59
CA ARG A 276 6.49 33.19 -1.83
C ARG A 276 6.95 33.96 -3.08
N LYS A 277 7.74 35.03 -2.92
CA LYS A 277 8.03 36.01 -3.99
C LYS A 277 9.39 35.84 -4.68
N VAL A 278 10.25 34.90 -4.26
CA VAL A 278 11.69 34.94 -4.62
C VAL A 278 12.23 33.67 -5.30
N ARG A 279 11.58 32.49 -5.21
CA ARG A 279 12.21 31.23 -5.66
C ARG A 279 11.25 30.34 -6.46
N GLY A 280 11.36 30.41 -7.78
CA GLY A 280 10.82 29.39 -8.69
C GLY A 280 11.97 28.53 -9.21
N TRP A 281 11.91 27.22 -8.98
CA TRP A 281 12.97 26.29 -9.42
C TRP A 281 12.53 25.41 -10.60
N ILE A 282 11.22 25.19 -10.78
CA ILE A 282 10.66 24.32 -11.83
C ILE A 282 10.82 24.87 -13.26
N PHE A 283 11.07 26.17 -13.43
CA PHE A 283 11.49 26.76 -14.70
C PHE A 283 12.71 27.65 -14.46
N GLY A 284 13.89 27.17 -14.88
CA GLY A 284 15.16 27.76 -14.49
C GLY A 284 15.45 29.13 -15.11
N GLN A 285 15.15 30.20 -14.37
CA GLN A 285 15.89 31.46 -14.34
C GLN A 285 15.69 32.13 -12.97
N GLY A 286 16.76 32.60 -12.32
CA GLY A 286 16.67 33.17 -10.97
C GLY A 286 18.03 33.44 -10.34
N ASN A 287 18.73 34.46 -10.82
CA ASN A 287 20.00 34.90 -10.28
C ASN A 287 19.77 35.62 -8.93
N HIS A 288 20.24 35.07 -7.80
CA HIS A 288 20.13 35.75 -6.50
C HIS A 288 21.37 35.61 -5.63
N SER A 289 21.93 36.78 -5.32
CA SER A 289 22.95 37.02 -4.31
C SER A 289 22.46 36.70 -2.90
N ILE A 290 23.36 36.14 -2.09
CA ILE A 290 23.10 35.81 -0.68
C ILE A 290 23.27 37.09 0.16
N HIS A 291 22.21 37.51 0.84
CA HIS A 291 22.35 38.50 1.92
C HIS A 291 23.12 37.85 3.09
N PRO A 292 24.19 38.48 3.60
CA PRO A 292 24.83 38.01 4.82
C PRO A 292 23.87 38.19 6.01
N ARG A 293 23.80 37.20 6.91
CA ARG A 293 23.14 37.39 8.22
C ARG A 293 23.90 38.49 8.97
N SER A 294 23.23 39.60 9.26
CA SER A 294 23.73 40.60 10.21
C SER A 294 23.78 40.01 11.61
N SER A 295 24.93 40.13 12.26
CA SER A 295 25.16 39.69 13.64
C SER A 295 24.40 40.53 14.65
N LEU A 296 23.53 39.88 15.43
CA LEU A 296 23.13 40.23 16.80
C LEU A 296 22.95 38.91 17.57
#